data_AF-A0A7Y5U8Y6-F1
#
_entry.id   AF-A0A7Y5U8Y6-F1
#
_cell.length_a   1.000
_cell.length_b   1.000
_cell.length_c   1.000
_cell.angle_alpha   90.00
_cell.angle_beta   90.00
_cell.angle_gamma   90.00
#
_symmetry.space_group_name_H-M   'P 1'
#
loop_
_entity.id
_entity.type
_entity.pdbx_description
1 polymer ?
#
loop_
_entity_poly.entity_id
_entity_poly.type
_entity_poly.pdbx_seq_one_letter_code
_entity_poly.pdbx_strand_id
1 'polypeptide(L)'
;MPQLRANCRLTSDRLGVDYEVFNDTAEPIYVRNRYGGPVPIHPNSTRRESYTTSSAAIYRLSSGEILLFQGRTILAGPPFPYAPPPQPASTEVGPGQTTSGILELSLPLRASHGTSSTFRAPAEGYAPTGRAILVVEVLLPPLTNPPQQQDGTDAVYVSDDNLERLSVSLELPNPVMMDVSQALTRWGDEHWRIIREKKSAFEGRCSFEPA
;
A
#
# COMPACT_ATOMS: atom_id res chain seq x y z
N MET A 1 15.11 -13.75 -1.04
CA MET A 1 14.36 -12.50 -0.82
C MET A 1 12.91 -12.75 -1.16
N PRO A 2 11.94 -12.16 -0.45
CA PRO A 2 10.54 -12.35 -0.80
C PRO A 2 10.25 -11.82 -2.21
N GLN A 3 9.30 -12.45 -2.89
CA GLN A 3 8.95 -12.13 -4.28
C GLN A 3 7.51 -11.62 -4.36
N LEU A 4 7.30 -10.53 -5.09
CA LEU A 4 5.98 -9.96 -5.36
C LEU A 4 5.58 -10.26 -6.81
N ARG A 5 4.37 -10.76 -6.99
CA ARG A 5 3.71 -10.89 -8.30
C ARG A 5 2.35 -10.23 -8.23
N ALA A 6 1.90 -9.63 -9.32
CA ALA A 6 0.56 -9.07 -9.40
C ALA A 6 0.02 -9.09 -10.82
N ASN A 7 -1.30 -9.07 -10.94
CA ASN A 7 -2.05 -8.98 -12.18
C ASN A 7 -3.17 -7.96 -12.04
N CYS A 8 -3.55 -7.34 -13.15
CA CYS A 8 -4.65 -6.41 -13.20
C CYS A 8 -5.85 -6.99 -13.95
N ARG A 9 -7.03 -6.74 -13.41
CA ARG A 9 -8.32 -6.99 -14.08
C ARG A 9 -9.13 -5.72 -14.09
N LEU A 10 -9.82 -5.47 -15.19
CA LEU A 10 -10.61 -4.26 -15.37
C LEU A 10 -12.05 -4.62 -15.68
N THR A 11 -12.98 -3.94 -15.01
CA THR A 11 -14.41 -3.95 -15.30
C THR A 11 -14.85 -2.53 -15.66
N SER A 12 -16.13 -2.33 -15.98
CA SER A 12 -16.65 -1.01 -16.35
C SER A 12 -16.47 0.06 -15.26
N ASP A 13 -16.50 -0.35 -13.99
CA ASP A 13 -16.53 0.55 -12.83
C ASP A 13 -15.43 0.25 -11.80
N ARG A 14 -14.60 -0.79 -12.01
CA ARG A 14 -13.53 -1.16 -11.08
C ARG A 14 -12.23 -1.58 -11.77
N LEU A 15 -11.12 -1.18 -11.15
CA LEU A 15 -9.80 -1.76 -11.33
C LEU A 15 -9.53 -2.73 -10.17
N GLY A 16 -9.33 -4.01 -10.50
CA GLY A 16 -8.86 -5.03 -9.56
C GLY A 16 -7.36 -5.28 -9.74
N VAL A 17 -6.60 -5.33 -8.64
CA VAL A 17 -5.20 -5.75 -8.63
C VAL A 17 -5.07 -6.95 -7.70
N ASP A 18 -4.90 -8.12 -8.29
CA ASP A 18 -4.65 -9.37 -7.58
C ASP A 18 -3.14 -9.50 -7.39
N TYR A 19 -2.66 -9.76 -6.17
CA TYR A 19 -1.24 -9.85 -5.88
C TYR A 19 -0.90 -11.00 -4.94
N GLU A 20 0.34 -11.46 -5.03
CA GLU A 20 0.89 -12.55 -4.23
C GLU A 20 2.28 -12.18 -3.73
N VAL A 21 2.54 -12.45 -2.46
CA VAL A 21 3.88 -12.36 -1.86
C VAL A 21 4.33 -13.76 -1.46
N PHE A 22 5.40 -14.22 -2.09
CA PHE A 22 6.03 -15.50 -1.80
C PHE A 22 7.25 -15.31 -0.89
N ASN A 23 7.30 -16.04 0.22
CA ASN A 23 8.45 -16.05 1.11
C ASN A 23 9.45 -17.13 0.66
N ASP A 24 10.49 -16.74 -0.09
CA ASP A 24 11.62 -17.65 -0.42
C ASP A 24 12.69 -17.72 0.69
N THR A 25 12.55 -16.93 1.75
CA THR A 25 13.55 -16.85 2.81
C THR A 25 13.44 -18.03 3.78
N ALA A 26 14.49 -18.24 4.58
CA ALA A 26 14.53 -19.31 5.58
C ALA A 26 13.74 -18.99 6.86
N GLU A 27 13.27 -17.74 7.02
CA GLU A 27 12.58 -17.27 8.23
C GLU A 27 11.20 -16.70 7.88
N PRO A 28 10.26 -16.61 8.84
CA PRO A 28 8.99 -15.95 8.62
C PRO A 28 9.18 -14.46 8.26
N ILE A 29 8.43 -14.00 7.26
CA ILE A 29 8.32 -12.58 6.90
C ILE A 29 6.95 -12.05 7.31
N TYR A 30 6.81 -10.73 7.36
CA TYR A 30 5.56 -10.10 7.79
C TYR A 30 5.09 -9.10 6.74
N VAL A 31 4.02 -9.46 6.03
CA VAL A 31 3.45 -8.62 4.96
C VAL A 31 2.45 -7.66 5.59
N ARG A 32 2.68 -6.35 5.46
CA ARG A 32 1.80 -5.33 6.05
C ARG A 32 0.49 -5.22 5.29
N ASN A 33 -0.51 -4.72 6.02
CA ASN A 33 -1.84 -4.41 5.53
C ASN A 33 -2.62 -5.66 5.14
N ARG A 34 -3.08 -6.38 6.16
CA ARG A 34 -4.02 -7.49 6.00
C ARG A 34 -5.33 -6.98 5.41
N TYR A 35 -5.51 -7.12 4.11
CA TYR A 35 -6.81 -6.93 3.49
C TYR A 35 -7.67 -8.14 3.87
N GLY A 36 -8.74 -7.92 4.64
CA GLY A 36 -9.83 -8.90 4.66
C GLY A 36 -10.29 -9.03 3.22
N GLY A 37 -10.40 -10.24 2.69
CA GLY A 37 -10.94 -10.45 1.34
C GLY A 37 -12.39 -9.94 1.24
N PRO A 38 -13.29 -10.58 0.47
CA PRO A 38 -14.70 -10.19 0.47
C PRO A 38 -15.37 -10.28 1.86
N VAL A 39 -14.70 -10.89 2.85
CA VAL A 39 -15.13 -11.00 4.23
C VAL A 39 -14.29 -10.03 5.10
N PRO A 40 -14.92 -9.01 5.73
CA PRO A 40 -14.23 -8.04 6.59
C PRO A 40 -13.56 -8.66 7.82
N ILE A 41 -13.95 -9.89 8.18
CA ILE A 41 -13.50 -10.63 9.36
C ILE A 41 -12.74 -11.87 8.88
N HIS A 42 -11.52 -12.09 9.40
CA HIS A 42 -10.73 -13.24 9.01
C HIS A 42 -11.37 -14.56 9.52
N PRO A 43 -11.42 -15.63 8.71
CA PRO A 43 -11.85 -16.94 9.18
C PRO A 43 -11.01 -17.37 10.39
N ASN A 44 -11.64 -17.68 11.51
CA ASN A 44 -11.01 -18.04 12.79
C ASN A 44 -10.41 -16.88 13.61
N SER A 45 -10.63 -15.62 13.20
CA SER A 45 -10.37 -14.47 14.07
C SER A 45 -11.26 -14.53 15.32
N THR A 46 -10.66 -14.32 16.48
CA THR A 46 -11.43 -14.09 17.73
C THR A 46 -11.95 -12.66 17.84
N ARG A 47 -11.50 -11.75 16.95
CA ARG A 47 -12.01 -10.38 16.81
C ARG A 47 -13.11 -10.33 15.75
N ARG A 48 -14.11 -9.46 15.95
CA ARG A 48 -15.20 -9.21 14.98
C ARG A 48 -15.07 -7.87 14.27
N GLU A 49 -13.93 -7.22 14.42
CA GLU A 49 -13.63 -5.93 13.80
C GLU A 49 -12.77 -6.16 12.56
N SER A 50 -12.91 -5.28 11.58
CA SER A 50 -12.05 -5.32 10.41
C SER A 50 -10.63 -4.92 10.81
N TYR A 51 -9.63 -5.71 10.40
CA TYR A 51 -8.22 -5.28 10.48
C TYR A 51 -7.91 -4.09 9.55
N THR A 52 -8.90 -3.68 8.73
CA THR A 52 -8.77 -2.60 7.76
C THR A 52 -8.78 -1.23 8.43
N THR A 53 -7.66 -0.84 8.99
CA THR A 53 -7.22 0.56 8.93
C THR A 53 -6.24 0.74 7.76
N SER A 54 -6.55 0.10 6.62
CA SER A 54 -5.71 0.11 5.42
C SER A 54 -5.47 1.54 4.98
N SER A 55 -4.18 1.90 4.88
CA SER A 55 -3.71 3.12 4.22
C SER A 55 -3.28 2.85 2.80
N ALA A 56 -4.14 2.17 2.05
CA ALA A 56 -3.99 2.07 0.61
C ALA A 56 -3.99 3.48 0.01
N ALA A 57 -2.79 3.98 -0.30
CA ALA A 57 -2.59 5.27 -0.92
C ALA A 57 -2.43 5.09 -2.42
N ILE A 58 -3.02 6.01 -3.16
CA ILE A 58 -3.09 5.98 -4.60
C ILE A 58 -2.60 7.34 -5.06
N TYR A 59 -1.56 7.36 -5.89
CA TYR A 59 -1.04 8.58 -6.47
C TYR A 59 -0.92 8.45 -7.97
N ARG A 60 -1.10 9.57 -8.66
CA ARG A 60 -0.69 9.71 -10.05
C ARG A 60 0.74 10.22 -10.04
N LEU A 61 1.65 9.61 -10.79
CA LEU A 61 3.02 10.07 -10.95
C LEU A 61 3.11 11.10 -12.09
N SER A 62 4.17 11.91 -12.09
CA SER A 62 4.45 12.82 -13.21
C SER A 62 4.71 12.07 -14.51
N SER A 63 5.22 10.83 -14.43
CA SER A 63 5.34 9.91 -15.57
C SER A 63 4.00 9.50 -16.19
N GLY A 64 2.89 9.73 -15.47
CA GLY A 64 1.54 9.30 -15.86
C GLY A 64 1.15 7.91 -15.35
N GLU A 65 2.04 7.22 -14.63
CA GLU A 65 1.75 5.94 -13.97
C GLU A 65 0.94 6.14 -12.68
N ILE A 66 0.25 5.09 -12.23
CA ILE A 66 -0.37 5.04 -10.91
C ILE A 66 0.58 4.39 -9.93
N LEU A 67 0.81 5.00 -8.77
CA LEU A 67 1.48 4.37 -7.64
C LEU A 67 0.42 3.88 -6.64
N LEU A 68 0.41 2.57 -6.39
CA LEU A 68 -0.51 1.89 -5.48
C LEU A 68 0.26 1.37 -4.27
N PHE A 69 -0.09 1.85 -3.07
CA PHE A 69 0.48 1.34 -1.83
C PHE A 69 -0.40 0.27 -1.20
N GLN A 70 0.23 -0.82 -0.80
CA GLN A 70 -0.32 -1.80 0.11
C GLN A 70 0.58 -1.87 1.35
N GLY A 71 0.20 -1.11 2.37
CA GLY A 71 1.05 -0.82 3.51
C GLY A 71 0.82 0.59 4.00
N ARG A 72 1.82 1.16 4.67
CA ARG A 72 1.82 2.56 5.10
C ARG A 72 2.36 3.44 3.97
N THR A 73 1.90 4.69 3.91
CA THR A 73 2.62 5.74 3.18
C THR A 73 3.98 6.00 3.83
N ILE A 74 4.94 6.50 3.04
CA ILE A 74 6.31 6.76 3.49
C ILE A 74 6.38 8.12 4.18
N LEU A 75 5.72 9.12 3.60
CA LEU A 75 5.68 10.48 4.11
C LEU A 75 4.30 10.77 4.71
N ALA A 76 4.26 11.47 5.84
CA ALA A 76 3.03 11.78 6.56
C ALA A 76 2.26 12.95 5.91
N GLY A 77 1.00 12.70 5.54
CA GLY A 77 0.00 13.61 4.95
C GLY A 77 -0.44 14.82 5.79
N PRO A 78 -0.73 16.00 5.20
CA PRO A 78 -1.64 16.96 5.84
C PRO A 78 -3.04 16.31 6.00
N PRO A 79 -3.81 16.61 7.07
CA PRO A 79 -3.65 17.73 8.01
C PRO A 79 -2.90 17.39 9.32
N PHE A 80 -2.25 16.22 9.42
CA PHE A 80 -1.59 15.80 10.66
C PHE A 80 -0.09 15.63 10.44
N PRO A 81 0.69 16.73 10.41
CA PRO A 81 2.14 16.68 10.14
C PRO A 81 2.96 15.88 11.16
N TYR A 82 2.35 15.31 12.21
CA TYR A 82 3.04 14.62 13.31
C TYR A 82 2.41 13.31 13.78
N ALA A 83 1.33 12.80 13.15
CA ALA A 83 0.79 11.50 13.51
C ALA A 83 1.39 10.43 12.60
N PRO A 84 2.21 9.48 13.11
CA PRO A 84 2.62 8.33 12.31
C PRO A 84 1.35 7.59 11.85
N PRO A 85 1.26 7.17 10.57
CA PRO A 85 0.09 6.43 10.10
C PRO A 85 -0.10 5.20 11.01
N PRO A 86 -1.34 4.87 11.42
CA PRO A 86 -1.59 3.74 12.31
C PRO A 86 -0.88 2.51 11.76
N GLN A 87 -0.15 1.80 12.61
CA GLN A 87 0.56 0.60 12.19
C GLN A 87 -0.48 -0.49 11.86
N PRO A 88 -0.62 -0.90 10.59
CA PRO A 88 -1.60 -1.91 10.23
C PRO A 88 -1.16 -3.27 10.79
N ALA A 89 -2.11 -4.17 11.01
CA ALA A 89 -1.78 -5.57 11.23
C ALA A 89 -1.00 -6.12 10.03
N SER A 90 0.01 -6.94 10.34
CA SER A 90 0.76 -7.71 9.36
C SER A 90 0.26 -9.15 9.32
N THR A 91 0.45 -9.79 8.18
CA THR A 91 0.26 -11.23 7.99
C THR A 91 1.62 -11.91 8.11
N GLU A 92 1.76 -12.84 9.03
CA GLU A 92 2.94 -13.71 9.10
C GLU A 92 2.91 -14.72 7.95
N VAL A 93 4.02 -14.84 7.22
CA VAL A 93 4.17 -15.77 6.09
C VAL A 93 5.39 -16.62 6.34
N GLY A 94 5.18 -17.92 6.62
CA GLY A 94 6.26 -18.86 6.90
C GLY A 94 7.16 -19.15 5.69
N PRO A 95 8.33 -19.76 5.90
CA PRO A 95 9.24 -20.17 4.81
C PRO A 95 8.53 -21.03 3.76
N GLY A 96 8.68 -20.69 2.48
CA GLY A 96 8.06 -21.40 1.36
C GLY A 96 6.55 -21.19 1.23
N GLN A 97 5.94 -20.31 2.04
CA GLN A 97 4.51 -19.99 1.95
C GLN A 97 4.26 -18.77 1.05
N THR A 98 3.01 -18.68 0.57
CA THR A 98 2.51 -17.54 -0.21
C THR A 98 1.31 -16.93 0.50
N THR A 99 1.24 -15.60 0.53
CA THR A 99 0.02 -14.87 0.87
C THR A 99 -0.49 -14.12 -0.34
N SER A 100 -1.81 -14.03 -0.50
CA SER A 100 -2.45 -13.40 -1.65
C SER A 100 -3.46 -12.35 -1.18
N GLY A 101 -3.63 -11.29 -1.96
CA GLY A 101 -4.58 -10.22 -1.67
C GLY A 101 -5.14 -9.59 -2.95
N ILE A 102 -6.21 -8.80 -2.78
CA ILE A 102 -6.88 -8.11 -3.88
C ILE A 102 -7.11 -6.66 -3.48
N LEU A 103 -6.73 -5.72 -4.35
CA LEU A 103 -7.13 -4.32 -4.28
C LEU A 103 -8.25 -4.07 -5.28
N GLU A 104 -9.44 -3.71 -4.81
CA GLU A 104 -10.54 -3.28 -5.68
C GLU A 104 -10.76 -1.78 -5.58
N LEU A 105 -10.56 -1.07 -6.70
CA LEU A 105 -10.60 0.38 -6.77
C LEU A 105 -11.71 0.84 -7.71
N SER A 106 -12.60 1.72 -7.22
CA SER A 106 -13.68 2.29 -8.04
C SER A 106 -13.14 3.26 -9.09
N LEU A 107 -13.73 3.24 -10.28
CA LEU A 107 -13.43 4.13 -11.39
C LEU A 107 -14.44 5.31 -11.47
N PRO A 108 -14.01 6.51 -11.90
CA PRO A 108 -12.62 6.88 -12.16
C PRO A 108 -11.80 6.92 -10.86
N LEU A 109 -10.52 6.59 -10.96
CA LEU A 109 -9.62 6.56 -9.82
C LEU A 109 -9.46 7.96 -9.23
N ARG A 110 -9.34 8.00 -7.90
CA ARG A 110 -8.99 9.23 -7.19
C ARG A 110 -7.76 9.02 -6.33
N ALA A 111 -6.86 9.98 -6.40
CA ALA A 111 -5.70 10.03 -5.56
C ALA A 111 -6.13 10.13 -4.09
N SER A 112 -5.44 9.37 -3.24
CA SER A 112 -5.74 9.28 -1.82
C SER A 112 -4.46 9.03 -1.04
N HIS A 113 -4.33 9.68 0.12
CA HIS A 113 -3.23 9.48 1.05
C HIS A 113 -3.50 8.37 2.09
N GLY A 114 -4.49 7.49 1.87
CA GLY A 114 -4.70 6.30 2.69
C GLY A 114 -5.24 6.53 4.11
N THR A 115 -5.43 7.76 4.61
CA THR A 115 -6.11 7.97 5.90
C THR A 115 -7.63 7.98 5.72
N SER A 116 -8.36 7.32 6.64
CA SER A 116 -9.84 7.31 6.64
C SER A 116 -10.45 8.72 6.73
N SER A 117 -9.66 9.72 7.11
CA SER A 117 -9.98 11.13 6.97
C SER A 117 -9.75 11.58 5.52
N THR A 118 -10.80 11.49 4.70
CA THR A 118 -11.39 12.52 3.80
C THR A 118 -10.53 13.61 3.14
N PHE A 119 -9.19 13.59 3.19
CA PHE A 119 -8.35 14.51 2.44
C PHE A 119 -8.32 14.05 0.99
N ARG A 120 -9.25 14.61 0.21
CA ARG A 120 -9.22 14.56 -1.23
C ARG A 120 -8.84 15.95 -1.70
N ALA A 121 -7.69 16.07 -2.37
CA ALA A 121 -7.42 17.30 -3.08
C ALA A 121 -8.54 17.53 -4.12
N PRO A 122 -8.92 18.78 -4.39
CA PRO A 122 -9.82 19.05 -5.50
C PRO A 122 -9.20 18.51 -6.79
N ALA A 123 -9.99 17.76 -7.55
CA ALA A 123 -9.56 17.26 -8.85
C ALA A 123 -9.54 18.44 -9.85
N GLU A 124 -8.39 18.68 -10.47
CA GLU A 124 -8.25 19.67 -11.54
C GLU A 124 -8.81 19.13 -12.87
N GLY A 125 -8.92 17.81 -12.98
CA GLY A 125 -9.41 17.08 -14.14
C GLY A 125 -9.12 15.59 -13.99
N TYR A 126 -9.31 14.84 -15.07
CA TYR A 126 -8.91 13.44 -15.16
C TYR A 126 -7.99 13.24 -16.36
N ALA A 127 -7.00 12.36 -16.20
CA ALA A 127 -6.11 11.96 -17.29
C ALA A 127 -6.09 10.43 -17.40
N PRO A 128 -5.98 9.88 -18.62
CA PRO A 128 -5.82 8.45 -18.81
C PRO A 128 -4.44 7.99 -18.31
N THR A 129 -4.39 6.78 -17.78
CA THR A 129 -3.15 6.08 -17.40
C THR A 129 -3.26 4.62 -17.80
N GLY A 130 -2.19 4.09 -18.41
CA GLY A 130 -2.11 2.70 -18.88
C GLY A 130 -1.24 1.80 -18.01
N ARG A 131 -0.65 2.33 -16.94
CA ARG A 131 0.34 1.62 -16.12
C ARG A 131 0.15 1.90 -14.64
N ALA A 132 0.40 0.87 -13.84
CA ALA A 132 0.42 0.97 -12.39
C ALA A 132 1.71 0.36 -11.83
N ILE A 133 2.10 0.82 -10.66
CA ILE A 133 3.17 0.28 -9.84
C ILE A 133 2.55 -0.09 -8.51
N LEU A 134 2.49 -1.39 -8.22
CA LEU A 134 2.09 -1.88 -6.91
C LEU A 134 3.31 -1.92 -5.99
N VAL A 135 3.17 -1.39 -4.78
CA VAL A 135 4.17 -1.44 -3.72
C VAL A 135 3.58 -2.16 -2.53
N VAL A 136 4.27 -3.20 -2.04
CA VAL A 136 3.88 -3.95 -0.84
C VAL A 136 4.98 -3.81 0.21
N GLU A 137 4.61 -3.45 1.43
CA GLU A 137 5.53 -3.41 2.56
C GLU A 137 5.68 -4.79 3.21
N VAL A 138 6.93 -5.21 3.39
CA VAL A 138 7.30 -6.49 4.02
C VAL A 138 8.34 -6.22 5.10
N LEU A 139 8.12 -6.70 6.31
CA LEU A 139 9.16 -6.69 7.34
C LEU A 139 9.95 -7.99 7.29
N LEU A 140 11.27 -7.85 7.36
CA LEU A 140 12.21 -8.96 7.34
C LEU A 140 12.85 -9.15 8.71
N PRO A 141 13.13 -10.39 9.11
CA PRO A 141 14.05 -10.66 10.21
C PRO A 141 15.49 -10.18 9.92
N PRO A 142 16.31 -9.96 10.97
CA PRO A 142 15.92 -9.98 12.38
C PRO A 142 15.04 -8.79 12.74
N LEU A 143 14.02 -9.03 13.56
CA LEU A 143 13.19 -7.97 14.14
C LEU A 143 13.75 -7.55 15.50
N THR A 144 13.75 -6.25 15.75
CA THR A 144 14.06 -5.60 17.03
C THR A 144 13.05 -5.98 18.10
N ASN A 145 11.77 -6.06 17.73
CA ASN A 145 10.68 -6.43 18.64
C ASN A 145 9.99 -7.71 18.17
N PRO A 146 9.66 -8.64 19.08
CA PRO A 146 8.92 -9.83 18.69
C PRO A 146 7.52 -9.45 18.17
N PRO A 147 7.03 -10.12 17.11
CA PRO A 147 5.65 -9.98 16.66
C PRO A 147 4.67 -10.28 17.80
N GLN A 148 3.61 -9.48 17.91
CA GLN A 148 2.55 -9.71 18.88
C GLN A 148 1.32 -10.27 18.17
N GLN A 149 0.96 -11.52 18.48
CA GLN A 149 -0.25 -12.14 17.94
C GLN A 149 -1.48 -11.34 18.38
N GLN A 150 -2.34 -10.98 17.43
CA GLN A 150 -3.48 -10.13 17.74
C GLN A 150 -4.68 -10.90 18.28
N ASP A 151 -4.94 -12.11 17.75
CA ASP A 151 -6.26 -12.73 17.96
C ASP A 151 -6.34 -14.24 17.66
N GLY A 152 -5.23 -14.97 17.72
CA GLY A 152 -5.21 -16.41 17.49
C GLY A 152 -5.06 -16.82 16.02
N THR A 153 -4.90 -15.86 15.11
CA THR A 153 -4.59 -16.09 13.69
C THR A 153 -3.11 -15.82 13.40
N ASP A 154 -2.75 -15.78 12.12
CA ASP A 154 -1.52 -15.25 11.51
C ASP A 154 -1.46 -13.70 11.48
N ALA A 155 -2.48 -13.00 12.02
CA ALA A 155 -2.41 -11.56 12.22
C ALA A 155 -1.49 -11.21 13.40
N VAL A 156 -0.46 -10.44 13.11
CA VAL A 156 0.51 -9.97 14.10
C VAL A 156 0.70 -8.45 14.02
N TYR A 157 0.96 -7.83 15.17
CA TYR A 157 1.47 -6.48 15.23
C TYR A 157 3.00 -6.51 15.24
N VAL A 158 3.63 -5.82 14.28
CA VAL A 158 5.09 -5.73 14.19
C VAL A 158 5.51 -4.26 14.18
N SER A 159 6.06 -3.81 15.30
CA SER A 159 6.64 -2.47 15.44
C SER A 159 8.14 -2.54 15.17
N ASP A 160 8.49 -2.50 13.89
CA ASP A 160 9.87 -2.49 13.43
C ASP A 160 10.06 -1.53 12.24
N ASP A 161 11.30 -1.08 12.08
CA ASP A 161 11.79 -0.21 11.00
C ASP A 161 12.58 -0.99 9.94
N ASN A 162 12.87 -2.29 10.16
CA ASN A 162 13.47 -3.19 9.17
C ASN A 162 12.44 -3.61 8.11
N LEU A 163 12.04 -2.62 7.33
CA LEU A 163 11.04 -2.74 6.28
C LEU A 163 11.70 -2.77 4.90
N GLU A 164 11.25 -3.70 4.09
CA GLU A 164 11.49 -3.75 2.66
C GLU A 164 10.21 -3.37 1.91
N ARG A 165 10.39 -2.74 0.74
CA ARG A 165 9.29 -2.39 -0.16
C ARG A 165 9.46 -3.15 -1.45
N LEU A 166 8.64 -4.18 -1.62
CA LEU A 166 8.57 -4.90 -2.88
C LEU A 166 7.74 -4.06 -3.86
N SER A 167 8.17 -3.96 -5.11
CA SER A 167 7.42 -3.25 -6.12
C SER A 167 7.37 -4.03 -7.43
N VAL A 168 6.24 -3.91 -8.14
CA VAL A 168 6.04 -4.52 -9.45
C VAL A 168 5.28 -3.56 -10.36
N SER A 169 5.74 -3.43 -11.60
CA SER A 169 5.07 -2.66 -12.65
C SER A 169 4.03 -3.52 -13.35
N LEU A 170 2.89 -2.91 -13.65
CA LEU A 170 1.70 -3.55 -14.18
C LEU A 170 1.22 -2.75 -15.40
N GLU A 171 1.04 -3.45 -16.52
CA GLU A 171 0.31 -2.91 -17.67
C GLU A 171 -1.18 -3.07 -17.42
N LEU A 172 -1.94 -1.99 -17.58
CA LEU A 172 -3.39 -2.05 -17.42
C LEU A 172 -4.03 -2.60 -18.70
N PRO A 173 -5.04 -3.48 -18.60
CA PRO A 173 -5.72 -4.04 -19.78
C PRO A 173 -6.30 -2.97 -20.73
N ASN A 174 -6.78 -1.85 -20.16
CA ASN A 174 -7.14 -0.63 -20.88
C ASN A 174 -6.74 0.58 -20.04
N PRO A 175 -6.53 1.76 -20.66
CA PRO A 175 -6.31 2.98 -19.91
C PRO A 175 -7.47 3.28 -18.96
N VAL A 176 -7.16 3.62 -17.71
CA VAL A 176 -8.14 4.06 -16.72
C VAL A 176 -8.02 5.55 -16.50
N MET A 177 -9.13 6.21 -16.15
CA MET A 177 -9.11 7.63 -15.81
C MET A 177 -8.72 7.80 -14.34
N MET A 178 -7.73 8.64 -14.08
CA MET A 178 -7.34 9.04 -12.73
C MET A 178 -7.38 10.56 -12.61
N ASP A 179 -7.81 11.07 -11.45
CA ASP A 179 -7.78 12.50 -11.19
C ASP A 179 -6.36 13.08 -11.25
N VAL A 180 -6.30 14.35 -11.61
CA VAL A 180 -5.06 15.13 -11.63
C VAL A 180 -5.08 16.09 -10.46
N SER A 181 -4.01 16.02 -9.66
CA SER A 181 -3.72 16.94 -8.57
C SER A 181 -2.22 17.16 -8.53
N GLN A 182 -1.75 18.39 -8.75
CA GLN A 182 -0.32 18.66 -8.73
C GLN A 182 0.29 18.39 -7.35
N ALA A 183 -0.43 18.71 -6.27
CA ALA A 183 0.01 18.46 -4.91
C ALA A 183 0.22 16.96 -4.64
N LEU A 184 -0.76 16.11 -4.95
CA LEU A 184 -0.66 14.67 -4.74
C LEU A 184 0.31 14.01 -5.74
N THR A 185 0.48 14.59 -6.94
CA THR A 185 1.47 14.11 -7.91
C THR A 185 2.89 14.29 -7.38
N ARG A 186 3.22 15.47 -6.84
CA ARG A 186 4.52 15.72 -6.18
C ARG A 186 4.78 14.72 -5.04
N TRP A 187 3.74 14.37 -4.29
CA TRP A 187 3.83 13.37 -3.23
C TRP A 187 4.07 11.97 -3.77
N GLY A 188 3.32 11.55 -4.78
CA GLY A 188 3.53 10.26 -5.44
C GLY A 188 4.94 10.12 -5.98
N ASP A 189 5.45 11.16 -6.64
CA ASP A 189 6.81 11.18 -7.19
C ASP A 189 7.87 11.05 -6.08
N GLU A 190 7.69 11.73 -4.95
CA GLU A 190 8.64 11.68 -3.86
C GLU A 190 8.62 10.32 -3.14
N HIS A 191 7.43 9.77 -2.93
CA HIS A 191 7.28 8.39 -2.46
C HIS A 191 8.01 7.42 -3.39
N TRP A 192 7.79 7.56 -4.70
CA TRP A 192 8.42 6.71 -5.70
C TRP A 192 9.94 6.87 -5.74
N ARG A 193 10.44 8.10 -5.60
CA ARG A 193 11.87 8.40 -5.48
C ARG A 193 12.49 7.67 -4.29
N ILE A 194 11.88 7.78 -3.11
CA ILE A 194 12.38 7.13 -1.89
C ILE A 194 12.44 5.60 -2.07
N ILE A 195 11.43 4.99 -2.68
CA ILE A 195 11.39 3.54 -2.96
C ILE A 195 12.52 3.15 -3.91
N ARG A 196 12.58 3.79 -5.07
CA ARG A 196 13.52 3.45 -6.15
C ARG A 196 14.98 3.68 -5.74
N GLU A 197 15.22 4.70 -4.92
CA GLU A 197 16.56 5.03 -4.42
C GLU A 197 16.90 4.36 -3.08
N LYS A 198 16.00 3.53 -2.52
CA LYS A 198 16.16 2.87 -1.21
C LYS A 198 16.55 3.83 -0.08
N LYS A 199 15.90 5.00 -0.05
CA LYS A 199 16.17 6.06 0.95
C LYS A 199 15.32 5.92 2.20
N SER A 200 15.74 6.61 3.25
CA SER A 200 14.94 6.76 4.46
C SER A 200 13.79 7.76 4.25
N ALA A 201 12.70 7.60 4.99
CA ALA A 201 11.58 8.55 4.99
C ALA A 201 12.01 9.97 5.39
N PHE A 202 13.01 10.10 6.28
CA PHE A 202 13.56 11.40 6.70
C PHE A 202 14.28 12.16 5.58
N GLU A 203 14.62 11.49 4.47
CA GLU A 203 15.20 12.12 3.29
C GLU A 203 14.14 12.61 2.29
N GLY A 204 12.86 12.46 2.65
CA GLY A 204 11.73 12.93 1.87
C GLY A 204 11.57 14.44 1.91
N ARG A 205 11.23 15.01 0.74
CA ARG A 205 11.05 16.44 0.51
C ARG A 205 9.66 16.65 -0.10
N CYS A 206 8.65 16.71 0.76
CA CYS A 206 7.30 17.10 0.37
C CYS A 206 6.75 18.10 1.39
N SER A 207 6.59 19.35 0.97
CA SER A 207 5.84 20.36 1.72
C SER A 207 4.44 20.49 1.13
N PHE A 208 3.45 20.71 2.01
CA PHE A 208 2.16 21.23 1.58
C PHE A 208 2.33 22.73 1.37
N GLU A 209 2.38 23.19 0.12
CA GLU A 209 2.11 24.59 -0.18
C GLU A 209 0.60 24.70 -0.38
N PRO A 210 -0.15 25.30 0.58
CA PRO A 210 -1.51 25.71 0.27
C PRO A 210 -1.42 26.72 -0.88
N ALA A 211 -2.10 26.40 -1.98
CA ALA A 211 -2.35 27.37 -3.05
C ALA A 211 -3.21 28.53 -2.52
#